data_AF-A0AAV6AG14-F1
#
_entry.id   AF-A0AAV6AG14-F1
#
_cell.length_a   1.000
_cell.length_b   1.000
_cell.length_c   1.000
_cell.angle_alpha   90.00
_cell.angle_beta   90.00
_cell.angle_gamma   90.00
#
_symmetry.space_group_name_H-M   'P 1'
#
loop_
_entity.id
_entity.type
_entity.pdbx_description
1 polymer ?
#
loop_
_entity_poly.entity_id
_entity_poly.type
_entity_poly.pdbx_seq_one_letter_code
_entity_poly.pdbx_strand_id
1 'polypeptide(L)' 'MTLEEIRAFLRTEFAQVFGPEHGMTLDAAAAGTSVVRLAPREVHLRPGGIVSGPTLMLLADAGAYAALLSLGPEAQ' A
#
# COMPACT_ATOMS: atom_id res chain seq x y z
N MET A 1 -13.25 -8.76 -1.76
CA MET A 1 -12.36 -9.37 -0.75
C MET A 1 -12.53 -8.61 0.56
N THR A 2 -12.43 -9.29 1.71
CA THR A 2 -12.38 -8.62 3.02
C THR A 2 -11.06 -7.86 3.19
N LEU A 3 -11.00 -6.93 4.15
CA LEU A 3 -9.76 -6.19 4.45
C LEU A 3 -8.62 -7.15 4.82
N GLU A 4 -8.92 -8.17 5.62
CA GLU A 4 -7.97 -9.19 6.07
C GLU A 4 -7.45 -10.03 4.89
N GLU A 5 -8.32 -10.41 3.96
CA GLU A 5 -7.93 -11.13 2.73
C GLU A 5 -7.00 -10.28 1.88
N ILE A 6 -7.32 -8.99 1.68
CA ILE A 6 -6.47 -8.07 0.91
C ILE A 6 -5.13 -7.89 1.60
N ARG A 7 -5.09 -7.70 2.93
CA ARG A 7 -3.84 -7.62 3.70
C ARG A 7 -3.01 -8.89 3.59
N ALA A 8 -3.64 -10.06 3.62
CA ALA A 8 -2.94 -11.33 3.47
C ALA A 8 -2.35 -11.45 2.06
N PHE A 9 -3.15 -11.17 1.03
CA PHE A 9 -2.70 -11.16 -0.36
C PHE A 9 -1.53 -10.20 -0.59
N LEU A 10 -1.64 -8.95 -0.15
CA LEU A 10 -0.59 -7.94 -0.33
C LEU A 10 0.72 -8.31 0.41
N ARG A 11 0.63 -8.94 1.58
CA ARG A 11 1.84 -9.42 2.29
C ARG A 11 2.52 -10.59 1.58
N THR A 12 1.77 -11.45 0.89
CA THR A 12 2.32 -12.60 0.17
C THR A 12 2.89 -12.17 -1.18
N GLU A 13 2.08 -11.50 -2.01
CA GLU A 13 2.44 -11.18 -3.40
C GLU A 13 3.30 -9.92 -3.52
N PHE A 14 3.21 -8.99 -2.57
CA PHE A 14 3.90 -7.70 -2.58
C PHE A 14 4.71 -7.48 -1.30
N ALA A 15 5.41 -8.53 -0.84
CA ALA A 15 6.22 -8.50 0.39
C ALA A 15 7.29 -7.39 0.42
N GLN A 16 7.79 -6.96 -0.76
CA GLN A 16 8.74 -5.85 -0.88
C GLN A 16 8.12 -4.48 -0.58
N VAL A 17 6.79 -4.38 -0.52
CA VAL A 17 6.06 -3.14 -0.25
C VAL A 17 5.33 -3.24 1.09
N PHE A 18 4.57 -4.31 1.31
CA PHE A 18 3.74 -4.52 2.51
C PHE A 18 4.42 -5.38 3.59
N GLY A 19 5.69 -5.73 3.40
CA GLY A 19 6.48 -6.40 4.42
C GLY A 19 6.73 -5.52 5.64
N PRO A 20 6.95 -6.12 6.83
CA PRO A 20 7.17 -5.39 8.09
C PRO A 20 8.38 -4.44 8.03
N GLU A 21 9.31 -4.67 7.10
CA GLU A 21 10.54 -3.91 6.91
C GLU A 21 10.34 -2.62 6.08
N HIS A 22 9.19 -2.46 5.41
CA HIS A 22 8.94 -1.36 4.47
C HIS A 22 7.98 -0.31 5.02
N GLY A 23 7.35 -0.57 6.17
CA GLY A 23 6.53 0.43 6.88
C GLY A 23 5.22 0.81 6.19
N MET A 24 4.82 0.12 5.12
CA MET A 24 3.53 0.32 4.46
C MET A 24 2.45 -0.55 5.10
N THR A 25 1.30 0.05 5.41
CA THR A 25 0.14 -0.65 5.97
C THR A 25 -1.14 -0.27 5.24
N LEU A 26 -2.03 -1.25 5.06
CA LEU A 26 -3.39 -1.01 4.58
C LEU A 26 -4.32 -0.84 5.78
N ASP A 27 -4.78 0.38 6.04
CA ASP A 27 -5.65 0.68 7.18
C ASP A 27 -7.12 0.33 6.90
N ALA A 28 -7.58 0.58 5.67
CA ALA A 28 -8.94 0.27 5.22
C ALA A 28 -8.97 -0.02 3.72
N ALA A 29 -9.91 -0.86 3.29
CA ALA A 29 -10.23 -1.10 1.88
C ALA A 29 -11.66 -1.63 1.77
N ALA A 30 -12.54 -0.91 1.07
CA ALA A 30 -13.93 -1.29 0.85
C ALA A 30 -14.55 -0.48 -0.29
N ALA A 31 -15.42 -1.11 -1.08
CA ALA A 31 -16.29 -0.47 -2.07
C ALA A 31 -15.56 0.50 -3.03
N GLY A 32 -14.38 0.11 -3.52
CA GLY A 32 -13.59 0.91 -4.46
C GLY A 32 -12.79 2.03 -3.80
N THR A 33 -12.62 2.00 -2.48
CA THR A 33 -11.83 2.95 -1.71
C THR A 33 -10.80 2.24 -0.86
N SER A 34 -9.70 2.93 -0.54
CA SER A 34 -8.67 2.43 0.37
C SER A 34 -8.01 3.55 1.16
N VAL A 35 -7.40 3.17 2.28
CA VAL A 35 -6.51 4.02 3.08
C VAL A 35 -5.23 3.24 3.28
N VAL A 36 -4.16 3.69 2.64
CA VAL A 36 -2.81 3.14 2.80
C VAL A 36 -1.96 4.17 3.53
N ARG A 37 -1.14 3.69 4.47
CA ARG A 37 -0.23 4.50 5.27
C ARG A 37 1.19 4.03 5.03
N LEU A 38 2.11 4.99 4.96
CA LEU A 38 3.54 4.73 4.99
C LEU A 38 4.14 5.38 6.24
N ALA A 39 4.83 4.61 7.06
CA ALA A 39 5.76 5.10 8.06
C ALA A 39 7.15 5.24 7.40
N PRO A 40 7.60 6.46 7.03
CA PRO A 40 8.82 6.63 6.24
C PRO A 40 10.07 6.19 7.02
N ARG A 41 11.06 5.67 6.28
CA ARG A 41 12.38 5.23 6.77
C ARG A 41 13.44 5.87 5.88
N GLU A 42 14.71 5.78 6.25
CA GLU A 42 15.80 6.45 5.51
C GLU A 42 15.78 6.16 3.99
N VAL A 43 15.46 4.93 3.59
CA VAL A 43 15.34 4.51 2.17
C VAL A 43 14.23 5.24 1.40
N HIS A 44 13.26 5.83 2.10
CA HIS A 44 12.14 6.59 1.53
C HIS A 44 12.43 8.10 1.41
N LEU A 45 13.53 8.56 2.02
CA LEU A 45 13.82 9.98 2.17
C LEU A 45 14.80 10.49 1.10
N ARG A 46 14.69 11.77 0.81
CA ARG A 46 15.68 12.55 0.06
C ARG A 46 16.36 13.56 0.99
N PRO A 47 17.47 14.21 0.57
CA PRO A 47 18.15 15.21 1.40
C PRO A 47 17.19 16.23 2.01
N GLY A 48 17.36 16.48 3.31
CA GLY A 48 16.45 17.30 4.11
C GLY A 48 15.32 16.55 4.81
N GLY A 49 15.32 15.20 4.80
CA GLY A 49 14.35 14.40 5.55
C GLY A 49 12.95 14.38 4.95
N ILE A 50 12.84 14.62 3.64
CA ILE A 50 11.57 14.72 2.92
C ILE A 50 11.28 13.40 2.22
N VAL A 51 10.02 12.95 2.23
CA VAL A 51 9.61 11.76 1.47
C VAL A 51 9.86 11.99 -0.03
N SER A 52 10.51 11.03 -0.68
CA SER A 52 10.86 11.13 -2.09
C SER A 52 9.60 11.09 -2.99
N GLY A 53 9.67 11.74 -4.15
CA GLY A 53 8.61 11.67 -5.16
C GLY A 53 8.28 10.23 -5.61
N PRO A 54 9.29 9.37 -5.88
CA PRO A 54 9.06 7.96 -6.18
C PRO A 54 8.31 7.22 -5.06
N THR A 55 8.63 7.50 -3.79
CA THR A 55 7.91 6.92 -2.66
C THR A 55 6.46 7.39 -2.59
N LEU A 56 6.19 8.67 -2.84
CA LEU A 56 4.82 9.18 -2.91
C LEU A 56 4.02 8.51 -4.03
N MET A 57 4.64 8.30 -5.19
CA MET A 57 4.00 7.60 -6.31
C MET A 57 3.70 6.13 -5.97
N LEU A 58 4.66 5.43 -5.34
CA LEU A 58 4.45 4.06 -4.86
C LEU A 58 3.27 3.98 -3.88
N LEU A 59 3.17 4.92 -2.93
CA LEU A 59 2.06 4.98 -1.98
C LEU A 59 0.72 5.22 -2.68
N ALA A 60 0.68 6.11 -3.67
CA ALA A 60 -0.53 6.39 -4.44
C ALA A 60 -0.98 5.17 -5.26
N ASP A 61 -0.04 4.50 -5.93
CA ASP A 61 -0.28 3.29 -6.73
C ASP A 61 -0.79 2.14 -5.86
N ALA A 62 -0.13 1.88 -4.72
CA ALA A 62 -0.57 0.88 -3.75
C ALA A 62 -1.99 1.16 -3.21
N GLY A 63 -2.33 2.45 -2.99
CA GLY A 63 -3.67 2.87 -2.63
C GLY A 63 -4.70 2.55 -3.71
N ALA A 64 -4.43 2.93 -4.96
CA ALA A 64 -5.31 2.65 -6.09
C ALA A 64 -5.51 1.14 -6.28
N TYR A 65 -4.43 0.35 -6.21
CA TYR A 65 -4.51 -1.09 -6.35
C TYR A 65 -5.32 -1.75 -5.22
N ALA A 66 -5.10 -1.35 -3.97
CA ALA A 66 -5.90 -1.85 -2.84
C ALA A 66 -7.39 -1.48 -2.97
N ALA A 67 -7.69 -0.30 -3.52
CA ALA A 67 -9.06 0.10 -3.81
C ALA A 67 -9.70 -0.79 -4.89
N LEU A 68 -8.98 -1.14 -5.95
CA LEU A 68 -9.44 -2.09 -6.97
C LEU A 68 -9.70 -3.48 -6.39
N LEU A 69 -8.77 -4.02 -5.59
CA LEU A 69 -8.96 -5.32 -4.92
C LEU A 69 -10.20 -5.37 -4.02
N SER A 70 -10.60 -4.22 -3.46
CA SER A 70 -11.80 -4.11 -2.62
C SER A 70 -13.11 -4.31 -3.41
N LEU A 71 -13.09 -4.16 -4.73
CA LEU A 71 -14.24 -4.41 -5.61
C LEU A 71 -14.45 -5.90 -5.93
N GLY A 72 -13.47 -6.75 -5.63
CA GLY A 72 -13.53 -8.19 -5.89
C GLY A 72 -12.87 -8.59 -7.23
N PRO A 73 -12.86 -9.91 -7.53
CA PRO A 73 -12.06 -10.47 -8.62
C PRO A 73 -12.46 -10.01 -10.03
N GLU A 74 -13.65 -9.45 -10.22
CA GLU A 74 -14.11 -8.92 -11.51
C GLU A 74 -13.46 -7.56 -11.87
N ALA A 75 -12.75 -6.94 -10.93
CA ALA A 75 -12.07 -5.66 -11.12
C ALA A 75 -10.58 -5.78 -11.52
N GLN A 76 -10.10 -7.00 -11.80
CA GLN A 76 -8.71 -7.32 -12.22
C GLN A 76 -8.59 -7.55 -13.72
#